data_AF-A0A7V9LJA0-F1
#
_entry.id   AF-A0A7V9LJA0-F1
#
_cell.length_a   1.000
_cell.length_b   1.000
_cell.length_c   1.000
_cell.angle_alpha   90.00
_cell.angle_beta   90.00
_cell.angle_gamma   90.00
#
_symmetry.space_group_name_H-M   'P 1'
#
loop_
_entity.id
_entity.type
_entity.pdbx_description
1 polymer ?
#
loop_
_entity_poly.entity_id
_entity_poly.type
_entity_poly.pdbx_seq_one_letter_code
_entity_poly.pdbx_strand_id
1 'polypeptide(L)'
;GELVPPDSLLDDQGRPTREPRFGVNPPFGALLAFGEHKGYGLALLCELLGGALAAGMTHHSEDVTKKRILNGMLTVLIDPTALADRASFERETLAFVDWVKASPAREGFEPVRIAGEPEREMRAQRAALGIPVDAITWNEILEAARKLGVDPAEVNAAAGQA
;
A
#
# COMPACT_ATOMS: atom_id res chain seq x y z
N GLY A 1 -2.35 21.03 5.61
CA GLY A 1 -3.21 20.29 4.66
C GLY A 1 -2.74 20.66 3.28
N GLU A 2 -2.30 19.67 2.51
CA GLU A 2 -1.81 19.86 1.14
C GLU A 2 -2.82 19.28 0.15
N LEU A 3 -2.88 19.85 -1.05
CA LEU A 3 -3.70 19.31 -2.12
C LEU A 3 -3.09 18.00 -2.64
N VAL A 4 -3.93 16.98 -2.88
CA VAL A 4 -3.47 15.73 -3.50
C VAL A 4 -3.06 15.97 -4.97
N PRO A 5 -2.33 15.05 -5.62
CA PRO A 5 -2.07 15.14 -7.04
C PRO A 5 -3.37 15.29 -7.86
N PRO A 6 -3.31 15.93 -9.05
CA PRO A 6 -4.45 15.95 -9.96
C PRO A 6 -4.91 14.53 -10.30
N ASP A 7 -6.16 14.41 -10.74
CA ASP A 7 -6.76 13.17 -11.27
C ASP A 7 -6.72 11.97 -10.29
N SER A 8 -6.70 12.26 -8.99
CA SER A 8 -6.67 11.24 -7.93
C SER A 8 -8.01 11.06 -7.21
N LEU A 9 -8.90 12.07 -7.25
CA LEU A 9 -10.09 12.13 -6.41
C LEU A 9 -11.25 12.85 -7.10
N LEU A 10 -12.47 12.35 -6.84
CA LEU A 10 -13.73 13.02 -7.11
C LEU A 10 -14.37 13.48 -5.79
N ASP A 11 -15.11 14.58 -5.82
CA ASP A 11 -15.93 15.04 -4.70
C ASP A 11 -17.20 14.17 -4.53
N ASP A 12 -18.03 14.51 -3.55
CA ASP A 12 -19.31 13.85 -3.26
C ASP A 12 -20.37 14.04 -4.36
N GLN A 13 -20.08 14.87 -5.37
CA GLN A 13 -20.92 15.12 -6.55
C GLN A 13 -20.32 14.53 -7.83
N GLY A 14 -19.22 13.76 -7.72
CA GLY A 14 -18.54 13.15 -8.85
C GLY A 14 -17.69 14.11 -9.69
N ARG A 15 -17.39 15.31 -9.19
CA ARG A 15 -16.54 16.29 -9.90
C ARG A 15 -15.08 16.13 -9.47
N PRO A 16 -14.10 16.35 -10.37
CA PRO A 16 -12.69 16.32 -10.02
C PRO A 16 -12.36 17.28 -8.86
N THR A 17 -11.58 16.80 -7.90
CA THR A 17 -11.13 17.59 -6.76
C THR A 17 -9.71 17.19 -6.35
N ARG A 18 -9.01 18.10 -5.70
CA ARG A 18 -7.70 17.86 -5.09
C ARG A 18 -7.74 18.00 -3.56
N GLU A 19 -8.93 18.18 -3.00
CA GLU A 19 -9.14 18.38 -1.58
C GLU A 19 -9.16 17.02 -0.85
N PRO A 20 -8.15 16.69 -0.02
CA PRO A 20 -8.05 15.37 0.62
C PRO A 20 -9.22 15.06 1.54
N ARG A 21 -9.97 16.08 2.00
CA ARG A 21 -11.13 15.88 2.90
C ARG A 21 -12.16 14.91 2.33
N PHE A 22 -12.32 14.82 1.00
CA PHE A 22 -13.29 13.92 0.39
C PHE A 22 -12.90 12.45 0.49
N GLY A 23 -11.63 12.14 0.77
CA GLY A 23 -11.16 10.77 1.01
C GLY A 23 -11.21 10.34 2.48
N VAL A 24 -11.35 11.28 3.43
CA VAL A 24 -11.19 10.99 4.87
C VAL A 24 -12.35 11.47 5.75
N ASN A 25 -13.16 12.43 5.29
CA ASN A 25 -14.28 13.01 6.03
C ASN A 25 -15.60 12.90 5.24
N PRO A 26 -16.72 12.51 5.86
CA PRO A 26 -18.04 12.59 5.24
C PRO A 26 -18.46 14.05 4.92
N PRO A 27 -19.26 14.28 3.85
CA PRO A 27 -19.63 13.31 2.82
C PRO A 27 -18.40 12.91 1.98
N PHE A 28 -18.26 11.61 1.76
CA PHE A 28 -17.13 11.05 1.03
C PHE A 28 -17.32 11.25 -0.48
N GLY A 29 -16.20 11.47 -1.18
CA GLY A 29 -16.11 11.37 -2.62
C GLY A 29 -15.65 9.98 -3.07
N ALA A 30 -14.90 9.91 -4.17
CA ALA A 30 -14.39 8.65 -4.71
C ALA A 30 -12.93 8.76 -5.17
N LEU A 31 -12.11 7.75 -4.86
CA LEU A 31 -10.76 7.61 -5.39
C LEU A 31 -10.81 7.20 -6.87
N LEU A 32 -9.92 7.76 -7.68
CA LEU A 32 -9.75 7.36 -9.07
C LEU A 32 -8.71 6.24 -9.21
N ALA A 33 -8.93 5.35 -10.17
CA ALA A 33 -7.97 4.31 -10.50
C ALA A 33 -6.76 4.90 -11.23
N PHE A 34 -5.55 4.40 -10.93
CA PHE A 34 -4.35 4.81 -11.66
C PHE A 34 -4.44 4.39 -13.13
N GLY A 35 -3.90 5.20 -14.05
CA GLY A 35 -3.91 4.83 -15.48
C GLY A 35 -5.32 4.56 -16.04
N GLU A 36 -6.33 5.22 -15.46
CA GLU A 36 -7.72 5.19 -15.92
C GLU A 36 -8.29 3.76 -16.02
N HIS A 37 -8.76 3.38 -17.22
CA HIS A 37 -9.34 2.08 -17.52
C HIS A 37 -8.38 0.91 -17.25
N LYS A 38 -7.05 1.13 -17.25
CA LYS A 38 -6.08 0.08 -16.92
C LYS A 38 -6.07 -0.24 -15.44
N GLY A 39 -6.05 0.78 -14.57
CA GLY A 39 -6.16 0.57 -13.12
C GLY A 39 -7.54 0.04 -12.74
N TYR A 40 -8.61 0.49 -13.41
CA TYR A 40 -9.94 -0.06 -13.21
C TYR A 40 -9.99 -1.55 -13.58
N GLY A 41 -9.43 -1.94 -14.73
CA GLY A 41 -9.33 -3.34 -15.13
C GLY A 41 -8.57 -4.19 -14.13
N LEU A 42 -7.47 -3.66 -13.56
CA LEU A 42 -6.72 -4.35 -12.50
C LEU A 42 -7.53 -4.47 -11.21
N ALA A 43 -8.24 -3.41 -10.80
CA ALA A 43 -9.11 -3.44 -9.62
C ALA A 43 -10.24 -4.47 -9.77
N LEU A 44 -10.84 -4.56 -10.96
CA LEU A 44 -11.86 -5.56 -11.28
C LEU A 44 -11.29 -6.99 -11.21
N LEU A 45 -10.07 -7.21 -11.71
CA LEU A 45 -9.39 -8.50 -11.59
C LEU A 45 -9.18 -8.89 -10.12
N CYS A 46 -8.72 -7.96 -9.28
CA CYS A 46 -8.55 -8.18 -7.84
C CYS A 46 -9.87 -8.55 -7.17
N GLU A 47 -10.96 -7.89 -7.53
CA GLU A 47 -12.28 -8.16 -6.96
C GLU A 47 -12.81 -9.55 -7.34
N LEU A 48 -12.62 -9.95 -8.60
CA LEU A 48 -13.08 -11.25 -9.08
C LEU A 48 -12.21 -12.40 -8.57
N LEU A 49 -10.89 -12.25 -8.56
CA LEU A 49 -9.98 -13.32 -8.12
C LEU A 49 -9.82 -13.37 -6.60
N GLY A 50 -9.63 -12.23 -5.95
CA GLY A 50 -9.49 -12.14 -4.49
C GLY A 50 -10.85 -12.25 -3.79
N GLY A 51 -11.81 -11.42 -4.19
CA GLY A 51 -13.14 -11.39 -3.61
C GLY A 51 -13.96 -12.62 -3.99
N ALA A 52 -14.43 -12.67 -5.24
CA ALA A 52 -15.39 -13.69 -5.67
C ALA A 52 -14.82 -15.11 -5.59
N LEU A 53 -13.64 -15.35 -6.16
CA LEU A 53 -13.06 -16.70 -6.23
C LEU A 53 -12.44 -17.14 -4.89
N ALA A 54 -11.54 -16.35 -4.31
CA ALA A 54 -10.80 -16.78 -3.12
C ALA A 54 -11.59 -16.60 -1.81
N ALA A 55 -12.42 -15.56 -1.69
CA ALA A 55 -13.21 -15.30 -0.48
C ALA A 55 -14.72 -15.57 -0.61
N GLY A 56 -15.22 -15.86 -1.81
CA GLY A 56 -16.65 -16.12 -2.05
C GLY A 56 -17.56 -14.89 -1.94
N MET A 57 -17.00 -13.68 -1.89
CA MET A 57 -17.75 -12.44 -1.68
C MET A 57 -17.12 -11.28 -2.45
N THR A 58 -17.97 -10.39 -2.98
CA THR A 58 -17.51 -9.14 -3.61
C THR A 58 -18.13 -7.92 -2.95
N HIS A 59 -17.54 -6.76 -3.23
CA HIS A 59 -17.91 -5.45 -2.74
C HIS A 59 -19.16 -4.88 -3.44
N HIS A 60 -20.27 -5.63 -3.38
CA HIS A 60 -21.59 -5.25 -3.88
C HIS A 60 -22.66 -5.16 -2.77
N SER A 61 -22.36 -5.66 -1.56
CA SER A 61 -23.30 -5.66 -0.44
C SER A 61 -23.41 -4.26 0.16
N GLU A 62 -24.65 -3.85 0.46
CA GLU A 62 -24.97 -2.59 1.14
C GLU A 62 -24.84 -2.69 2.67
N ASP A 63 -24.50 -3.86 3.24
CA ASP A 63 -24.35 -4.03 4.69
C ASP A 63 -23.05 -3.41 5.21
N VAL A 64 -23.09 -2.08 5.37
CA VAL A 64 -22.05 -1.26 5.97
C VAL A 64 -22.13 -1.19 7.49
N THR A 65 -23.04 -1.96 8.12
CA THR A 65 -23.31 -1.85 9.57
C THR A 65 -22.16 -2.35 10.44
N LYS A 66 -21.26 -3.16 9.87
CA LYS A 66 -20.08 -3.69 10.55
C LYS A 66 -18.83 -3.01 10.02
N LYS A 67 -18.11 -2.28 10.89
CA LYS A 67 -16.76 -1.76 10.62
C LYS A 67 -15.76 -2.92 10.51
N ARG A 68 -15.78 -3.64 9.38
CA ARG A 68 -14.92 -4.80 9.13
C ARG A 68 -14.17 -4.56 7.83
N ILE A 69 -12.85 -4.65 7.90
CA ILE A 69 -11.99 -4.77 6.72
C ILE A 69 -11.77 -6.26 6.50
N LEU A 70 -12.39 -6.82 5.47
CA LEU A 70 -12.22 -8.21 5.06
C LEU A 70 -11.45 -8.24 3.76
N ASN A 71 -10.45 -9.12 3.66
CA ASN A 71 -9.65 -9.28 2.46
C ASN A 71 -9.76 -10.73 1.96
N GLY A 72 -10.06 -10.88 0.68
CA GLY A 72 -9.89 -12.12 -0.05
C GLY A 72 -8.64 -12.06 -0.90
N MET A 73 -7.84 -13.13 -0.93
CA MET A 73 -6.56 -13.14 -1.61
C MET A 73 -6.35 -14.45 -2.37
N LEU A 74 -6.31 -14.36 -3.70
CA LEU A 74 -5.75 -15.42 -4.52
C LEU A 74 -4.23 -15.32 -4.50
N THR A 75 -3.55 -16.41 -4.15
CA THR A 75 -2.08 -16.50 -4.19
C THR A 75 -1.67 -17.55 -5.19
N VAL A 76 -0.80 -17.17 -6.13
CA VAL A 76 -0.20 -18.09 -7.10
C VAL A 76 1.27 -18.28 -6.75
N LEU A 77 1.66 -19.52 -6.46
CA LEU A 77 3.03 -19.89 -6.14
C LEU A 77 3.62 -20.62 -7.36
N ILE A 78 4.71 -20.07 -7.90
CA ILE A 78 5.39 -20.65 -9.06
C ILE A 78 6.78 -21.11 -8.61
N ASP A 79 7.07 -22.39 -8.78
CA ASP A 79 8.43 -22.92 -8.64
C ASP A 79 9.20 -22.66 -9.95
N PRO A 80 10.20 -21.75 -9.96
CA PRO A 80 10.95 -21.46 -11.17
C PRO A 80 11.78 -22.66 -11.64
N THR A 81 12.19 -23.55 -10.72
CA THR A 81 13.03 -24.72 -11.05
C THR A 81 12.24 -25.83 -11.74
N ALA A 82 10.92 -25.81 -11.60
CA ALA A 82 10.02 -26.68 -12.37
C ALA A 82 9.82 -26.20 -13.82
N LEU A 83 10.17 -24.93 -14.12
CA LEU A 83 9.93 -24.31 -15.43
C LEU A 83 11.23 -24.09 -16.23
N ALA A 84 12.35 -23.86 -15.55
CA ALA A 84 13.62 -23.52 -16.18
C ALA A 84 14.83 -24.00 -15.36
N ASP A 85 15.99 -24.09 -16.00
CA ASP A 85 17.26 -24.23 -15.30
C ASP A 85 17.49 -23.02 -14.38
N ARG A 86 17.73 -23.31 -13.09
CA ARG A 86 17.85 -22.29 -12.05
C ARG A 86 18.98 -21.30 -12.33
N ALA A 87 20.17 -21.81 -12.68
CA ALA A 87 21.35 -20.96 -12.89
C ALA A 87 21.16 -20.03 -14.08
N SER A 88 20.52 -20.51 -15.14
CA SER A 88 20.19 -19.71 -16.32
C SER A 88 19.13 -18.66 -16.01
N PHE A 89 18.06 -19.02 -15.29
CA PHE A 89 17.03 -18.07 -14.88
C PHE A 89 17.59 -16.95 -13.99
N GLU A 90 18.41 -17.29 -12.99
CA GLU A 90 19.04 -16.31 -12.10
C GLU A 90 19.96 -15.37 -12.88
N ARG A 91 20.80 -15.91 -13.78
CA ARG A 91 21.72 -15.10 -14.61
C ARG A 91 20.97 -14.11 -15.50
N GLU A 92 19.95 -14.55 -16.23
CA GLU A 92 19.18 -13.67 -17.13
C GLU A 92 18.40 -12.61 -16.33
N THR A 93 17.85 -12.98 -15.17
CA THR A 93 17.15 -12.04 -14.28
C THR A 93 18.09 -10.93 -13.81
N LEU A 94 19.30 -11.29 -13.34
CA LEU A 94 20.28 -10.31 -12.87
C LEU A 94 20.78 -9.42 -14.02
N ALA A 95 21.12 -10.01 -15.17
CA ALA A 95 21.53 -9.25 -16.35
C ALA A 95 20.46 -8.25 -16.81
N PHE A 96 19.19 -8.63 -16.80
CA PHE A 96 18.08 -7.73 -17.12
C PHE A 96 17.93 -6.61 -16.09
N VAL A 97 18.03 -6.91 -14.80
CA VAL A 97 17.98 -5.92 -13.72
C VAL A 97 19.13 -4.92 -13.85
N ASP A 98 20.35 -5.38 -14.12
CA ASP A 98 21.51 -4.52 -14.32
C ASP A 98 21.32 -3.62 -15.55
N TRP A 99 20.82 -4.18 -16.65
CA TRP A 99 20.56 -3.46 -17.89
C TRP A 99 19.47 -2.37 -17.71
N VAL A 100 18.34 -2.68 -17.07
CA VAL A 100 17.25 -1.69 -16.88
C VAL A 100 17.70 -0.55 -15.96
N LYS A 101 18.49 -0.87 -14.93
CA LYS A 101 19.04 0.12 -13.99
C LYS A 101 20.14 0.99 -14.60
N ALA A 102 20.81 0.52 -15.65
CA ALA A 102 21.80 1.31 -16.39
C ALA A 102 21.17 2.42 -17.25
N SER A 103 19.83 2.45 -17.40
CA SER A 103 19.13 3.54 -18.09
C SER A 103 19.44 4.88 -17.42
N PRO A 104 19.87 5.92 -18.17
CA PRO A 104 20.08 7.24 -17.62
C PRO A 104 18.83 7.77 -16.92
N ALA A 105 19.02 8.41 -15.76
CA ALA A 105 17.94 9.10 -15.08
C ALA A 105 17.44 10.27 -15.94
N ARG A 106 16.13 10.53 -15.92
CA ARG A 106 15.57 11.76 -16.46
C ARG A 106 16.08 12.95 -15.63
N GLU A 107 16.35 14.08 -16.26
CA GLU A 107 16.75 15.31 -15.55
C GLU A 107 15.78 15.63 -14.40
N GLY A 108 16.33 15.81 -13.19
CA GLY A 108 15.57 16.07 -11.96
C GLY A 108 14.94 14.83 -11.30
N PHE A 109 15.23 13.62 -11.76
CA PHE A 109 14.75 12.37 -11.19
C PHE A 109 15.90 11.49 -10.71
N GLU A 110 15.61 10.67 -9.70
CA GLU A 110 16.52 9.61 -9.26
C GLU A 110 16.71 8.53 -10.33
N PRO A 111 17.80 7.76 -10.28
CA PRO A 111 18.01 6.60 -11.15
C PRO A 111 16.85 5.60 -11.12
N VAL A 112 16.76 4.76 -12.14
CA VAL A 112 15.75 3.70 -12.22
C VAL A 112 15.90 2.76 -11.03
N ARG A 113 14.77 2.46 -10.40
CA ARG A 113 14.65 1.55 -9.26
C ARG A 113 13.74 0.38 -9.63
N ILE A 114 14.06 -0.80 -9.13
CA ILE A 114 13.19 -1.97 -9.28
C ILE A 114 12.25 -2.11 -8.08
N ALA A 115 11.14 -2.83 -8.29
CA ALA A 115 10.20 -3.14 -7.22
C ALA A 115 10.91 -3.77 -6.01
N GLY A 116 10.62 -3.25 -4.82
CA GLY A 116 11.22 -3.70 -3.57
C GLY A 116 12.50 -2.98 -3.14
N GLU A 117 13.17 -2.19 -4.01
CA GLU A 117 14.33 -1.39 -3.59
C GLU A 117 13.96 -0.28 -2.58
N PRO A 118 12.94 0.57 -2.85
CA PRO A 118 12.48 1.57 -1.87
C PRO A 118 12.17 0.97 -0.50
N GLU A 119 11.50 -0.19 -0.48
CA GLU A 119 11.11 -0.86 0.75
C GLU A 119 12.31 -1.46 1.49
N ARG A 120 13.30 -2.02 0.78
CA ARG A 120 14.53 -2.55 1.40
C ARG A 120 15.38 -1.44 2.03
N GLU A 121 15.54 -0.32 1.32
CA GLU A 121 16.25 0.85 1.85
C GLU A 121 15.54 1.44 3.07
N MET A 122 14.23 1.64 2.98
CA MET A 122 13.43 2.16 4.10
C MET A 122 13.47 1.22 5.31
N ARG A 123 13.47 -0.11 5.09
CA ARG A 123 13.63 -1.11 6.16
C ARG A 123 14.98 -0.98 6.84
N ALA A 124 16.07 -0.91 6.07
CA ALA A 124 17.41 -0.75 6.64
C ALA A 124 17.53 0.54 7.44
N GLN A 125 17.03 1.65 6.90
CA GLN A 125 17.02 2.95 7.57
C GLN A 125 16.22 2.91 8.88
N ARG A 126 14.98 2.39 8.87
CA ARG A 126 14.12 2.36 10.05
C ARG A 126 14.55 1.32 11.08
N ALA A 127 15.24 0.25 10.68
CA ALA A 127 15.87 -0.67 11.62
C ALA A 127 17.03 -0.01 12.37
N ALA A 128 17.78 0.90 11.72
CA ALA A 128 18.91 1.59 12.33
C ALA A 128 18.50 2.85 13.12
N LEU A 129 17.53 3.62 12.63
CA LEU A 129 17.17 4.94 13.15
C LEU A 129 15.86 4.96 13.94
N GLY A 130 15.12 3.85 13.95
CA GLY A 130 13.76 3.77 14.49
C GLY A 130 12.68 4.10 13.46
N ILE A 131 11.43 3.78 13.80
CA ILE A 131 10.25 4.04 12.96
C ILE A 131 9.65 5.39 13.37
N PRO A 132 9.56 6.37 12.46
CA PRO A 132 8.89 7.62 12.77
C PRO A 132 7.38 7.40 12.90
N VAL A 133 6.81 7.88 14.00
CA VAL A 133 5.36 7.91 14.25
C VAL A 133 5.02 9.34 14.67
N ASP A 134 4.04 9.96 14.05
CA ASP A 134 3.62 11.31 14.43
C ASP A 134 2.85 11.29 15.77
N ALA A 135 2.79 12.46 16.41
CA ALA A 135 2.20 12.58 17.74
C ALA A 135 0.70 12.23 17.78
N ILE A 136 -0.06 12.44 16.70
CA ILE A 136 -1.49 12.12 16.67
C ILE A 136 -1.66 10.61 16.67
N THR A 137 -1.00 9.91 15.75
CA THR A 137 -1.06 8.44 15.71
C THR A 137 -0.49 7.81 16.98
N TRP A 138 0.57 8.36 17.57
CA TRP A 138 1.09 7.84 18.85
C TRP A 138 0.05 7.95 19.98
N ASN A 139 -0.62 9.10 20.08
CA ASN A 139 -1.69 9.28 21.07
C ASN A 139 -2.88 8.34 20.84
N GLU A 140 -3.25 8.06 19.59
CA GLU A 140 -4.29 7.09 19.25
C GLU A 140 -3.91 5.66 19.69
N ILE A 141 -2.63 5.28 19.56
CA ILE A 141 -2.09 4.01 20.06
C ILE A 141 -2.21 3.93 21.59
N LEU A 142 -1.78 4.97 22.31
CA LEU A 142 -1.85 5.01 23.77
C LEU A 142 -3.31 4.96 24.28
N GLU A 143 -4.21 5.65 23.59
CA GLU A 143 -5.64 5.64 23.92
C GLU A 143 -6.28 4.27 23.64
N ALA A 144 -5.87 3.58 22.58
CA ALA A 144 -6.28 2.20 22.32
C ALA A 144 -5.76 1.25 23.41
N ALA A 145 -4.51 1.40 23.84
CA ALA A 145 -3.92 0.64 24.95
C ALA A 145 -4.71 0.82 26.24
N ARG A 146 -5.05 2.07 26.59
CA ARG A 146 -5.85 2.40 27.78
C ARG A 146 -7.23 1.73 27.77
N LYS A 147 -7.91 1.71 26.61
CA LYS A 147 -9.22 1.03 26.44
C LYS A 147 -9.15 -0.48 26.67
N LEU A 148 -7.97 -1.07 26.46
CA LEU A 148 -7.70 -2.49 26.66
C LEU A 148 -7.09 -2.79 28.05
N GLY A 149 -6.90 -1.78 28.90
CA GLY A 149 -6.33 -1.93 30.23
C GLY A 149 -4.80 -2.07 30.26
N VAL A 150 -4.10 -1.69 29.19
CA VAL A 150 -2.63 -1.63 29.14
C VAL A 150 -2.18 -0.23 29.53
N ASP A 151 -1.20 -0.12 30.44
CA ASP A 151 -0.67 1.17 30.90
C ASP A 151 0.12 1.86 29.76
N PRO A 152 -0.23 3.09 29.36
CA PRO A 152 0.54 3.88 28.40
C PRO A 152 2.03 4.00 28.73
N ALA A 153 2.42 3.98 30.01
CA ALA A 153 3.83 4.03 30.41
C ALA A 153 4.61 2.78 29.95
N GLU A 154 3.98 1.60 30.00
CA GLU A 154 4.58 0.35 29.49
C GLU A 154 4.75 0.40 27.98
N VAL A 155 3.79 0.99 27.25
CA VAL A 155 3.86 1.16 25.79
C VAL A 155 5.00 2.10 25.40
N ASN A 156 5.14 3.24 26.09
CA ASN A 156 6.24 4.18 25.87
C ASN A 156 7.60 3.53 26.14
N ALA A 157 7.73 2.81 27.26
CA ALA A 157 8.95 2.09 27.60
C ALA A 157 9.31 1.03 26.53
N ALA A 158 8.33 0.26 26.06
CA ALA A 158 8.53 -0.74 25.00
C ALA A 158 8.94 -0.10 23.65
N ALA A 159 8.50 1.12 23.38
CA ALA A 159 8.90 1.89 22.20
C ALA A 159 10.23 2.63 22.36
N GLY A 160 10.92 2.49 23.51
CA GLY A 160 12.17 3.19 23.78
C GLY A 160 12.00 4.70 24.01
N GLN A 161 10.78 5.14 24.33
CA GLN A 161 10.48 6.51 24.75
C GLN A 161 10.44 6.53 26.28
N ALA A 162 11.61 6.62 26.92
CA ALA A 162 11.74 6.85 28.36
C ALA A 162 12.00 8.34 28.65
#